data_AF-A0A5C7RR79-F1
#
_entry.id   AF-A0A5C7RR79-F1
#
_cell.length_a   1.000
_cell.length_b   1.000
_cell.length_c   1.000
_cell.angle_alpha   90.00
_cell.angle_beta   90.00
_cell.angle_gamma   90.00
#
_symmetry.space_group_name_H-M   'P 1'
#
loop_
_entity.id
_entity.type
_entity.pdbx_description
1 polymer ?
#
loop_
_entity_poly.entity_id
_entity_poly.type
_entity_poly.pdbx_seq_one_letter_code
_entity_poly.pdbx_strand_id
1 'polypeptide(L)'
;MKWFNHLAIAGATTAVVNPALVPIAFLGSTAPDWLERLLKRFGKPVKHRTVTHYVLAWALALAFALVLWDFHHLLATFAWGGLSHVLADSLTVMGVPFSPHSDRRFHLFGGRLRTGDAGEYGIAWGIVALCLLLALLFKPHSGSSWYPFFYDWAGLYQSGVVDAKEWKDNRLRFF
;
A
#
# COMPACT_ATOMS: atom_id res chain seq x y z
N MET A 1 5.24 6.17 12.49
CA MET A 1 6.65 5.78 12.39
C MET A 1 7.39 6.98 11.79
N LYS A 2 8.69 6.89 11.51
CA LYS A 2 9.39 7.91 10.74
C LYS A 2 8.93 7.86 9.28
N TRP A 3 8.84 9.02 8.64
CA TRP A 3 8.38 9.17 7.25
C TRP A 3 9.14 8.29 6.26
N PHE A 4 10.46 8.12 6.41
CA PHE A 4 11.24 7.26 5.52
C PHE A 4 10.94 5.77 5.71
N ASN A 5 10.51 5.32 6.90
CA ASN A 5 10.10 3.93 7.11
C ASN A 5 8.73 3.66 6.45
N HIS A 6 7.85 4.65 6.40
CA HIS A 6 6.61 4.57 5.62
C HIS A 6 6.92 4.45 4.12
N LEU A 7 7.85 5.25 3.60
CA LEU A 7 8.32 5.14 2.22
C LEU A 7 8.94 3.77 1.95
N ALA A 8 9.80 3.27 2.84
CA ALA A 8 10.46 1.98 2.66
C ALA A 8 9.45 0.82 2.54
N ILE A 9 8.45 0.77 3.43
CA ILE A 9 7.40 -0.25 3.40
C ILE A 9 6.55 -0.14 2.11
N ALA A 10 6.07 1.06 1.79
CA ALA A 10 5.23 1.29 0.62
C ALA A 10 5.98 0.99 -0.69
N GLY A 11 7.22 1.46 -0.79
CA GLY A 11 8.08 1.25 -1.94
C GLY A 11 8.45 -0.21 -2.14
N ALA A 12 8.89 -0.90 -1.09
CA ALA A 12 9.30 -2.30 -1.20
C ALA A 12 8.13 -3.20 -1.58
N THR A 13 6.97 -3.04 -0.93
CA THR A 13 5.77 -3.84 -1.25
C THR A 13 5.26 -3.57 -2.66
N THR A 14 5.31 -2.32 -3.12
CA THR A 14 4.92 -1.95 -4.50
C THR A 14 5.93 -2.47 -5.51
N ALA A 15 7.23 -2.40 -5.22
CA ALA A 15 8.29 -2.82 -6.14
C ALA A 15 8.27 -4.32 -6.45
N VAL A 16 7.77 -5.14 -5.52
CA VAL A 16 7.59 -6.59 -5.76
C VAL A 16 6.55 -6.84 -6.86
N VAL A 17 5.54 -5.98 -6.99
CA VAL A 17 4.45 -6.14 -7.95
C VAL A 17 4.74 -5.36 -9.23
N ASN A 18 5.03 -4.07 -9.11
CA ASN A 18 5.33 -3.18 -10.22
C ASN A 18 6.27 -2.04 -9.79
N PRO A 19 7.59 -2.15 -10.08
CA PRO A 19 8.57 -1.12 -9.75
C PRO A 19 8.26 0.28 -10.31
N ALA A 20 7.58 0.37 -11.46
CA ALA A 20 7.29 1.65 -12.10
C ALA A 20 6.30 2.51 -11.29
N LEU A 21 5.49 1.88 -10.43
CA LEU A 21 4.46 2.56 -9.64
C LEU A 21 4.97 3.02 -8.25
N VAL A 22 6.23 2.72 -7.90
CA VAL A 22 6.83 3.11 -6.61
C VAL A 22 6.71 4.62 -6.30
N PRO A 23 6.94 5.56 -7.24
CA PRO A 23 6.75 6.98 -6.98
C PRO A 23 5.32 7.33 -6.53
N ILE A 24 4.32 6.62 -7.06
CA ILE A 24 2.91 6.82 -6.70
C ILE A 24 2.64 6.28 -5.29
N ALA A 25 3.23 5.12 -4.95
CA ALA A 25 3.15 4.57 -3.60
C ALA A 25 3.77 5.52 -2.57
N PHE A 26 4.87 6.19 -2.89
CA PHE A 26 5.50 7.21 -2.02
C PHE A 26 4.60 8.43 -1.79
N LEU A 27 3.92 8.89 -2.84
CA LEU A 27 2.95 9.98 -2.72
C LEU A 27 1.79 9.57 -1.81
N GLY A 28 1.27 8.34 -2.00
CA GLY A 28 0.23 7.77 -1.16
C GLY A 28 0.66 7.60 0.29
N SER A 29 1.84 7.04 0.53
CA SER A 29 2.34 6.75 1.88
C SER A 29 2.69 7.97 2.70
N THR A 30 2.80 9.15 2.08
CA THR A 30 2.98 10.42 2.80
C THR A 30 1.69 11.25 2.86
N ALA A 31 0.66 10.84 2.12
CA ALA A 31 -0.62 11.54 2.01
C ALA A 31 -1.34 11.76 3.33
N PRO A 32 -1.44 10.78 4.24
CA PRO A 32 -2.09 11.01 5.53
C PRO A 32 -1.52 12.22 6.28
N ASP A 33 -0.21 12.44 6.23
CA ASP A 33 0.46 13.52 6.95
C ASP A 33 0.37 14.88 6.26
N TRP A 34 0.57 14.94 4.94
CA TRP A 34 0.49 16.22 4.23
C TRP A 34 -0.95 16.68 4.01
N LEU A 35 -1.93 15.78 3.93
CA LEU A 35 -3.35 16.13 3.92
C LEU A 35 -3.77 16.82 5.22
N GLU A 36 -3.21 16.44 6.37
CA GLU A 36 -3.47 17.16 7.63
C GLU A 36 -2.93 18.58 7.59
N ARG A 37 -1.71 18.75 7.08
CA ARG A 37 -1.09 20.08 6.92
C ARG A 37 -1.91 20.94 5.97
N LEU A 38 -2.43 20.35 4.90
CA LEU A 38 -3.31 21.02 3.95
C LEU A 38 -4.63 21.45 4.61
N LEU A 39 -5.29 20.56 5.36
CA LEU A 39 -6.53 20.90 6.09
C LEU A 39 -6.30 22.01 7.12
N LYS A 40 -5.18 21.96 7.86
CA LYS A 40 -4.77 23.04 8.77
C LYS A 40 -4.54 24.36 8.05
N ARG A 41 -3.94 24.32 6.86
CA ARG A 41 -3.72 25.50 6.01
C ARG A 41 -5.04 26.13 5.56
N PHE A 42 -6.08 25.33 5.36
CA PHE A 42 -7.44 25.78 5.08
C PHE A 42 -8.26 26.14 6.34
N GLY A 43 -7.61 26.30 7.50
CA GLY A 43 -8.26 26.75 8.72
C GLY A 43 -9.03 25.69 9.50
N LYS A 44 -8.91 24.40 9.14
CA LYS A 44 -9.51 23.30 9.91
C LYS A 44 -8.53 22.80 10.97
N PRO A 45 -8.81 22.93 12.28
CA PRO A 45 -7.93 22.45 13.34
C PRO A 45 -8.00 20.92 13.45
N VAL A 46 -7.22 20.22 12.62
CA VAL A 46 -7.13 18.74 12.64
C VAL A 46 -5.99 18.31 13.55
N LYS A 47 -6.25 17.43 14.52
CA LYS A 47 -5.18 16.84 15.34
C LYS A 47 -4.40 15.81 14.52
N HIS A 48 -3.11 15.67 14.77
CA HIS A 48 -2.30 14.66 14.07
C HIS A 48 -2.83 13.24 14.35
N ARG A 49 -2.82 12.38 13.33
CA ARG A 49 -3.35 11.01 13.33
C ARG A 49 -4.83 10.96 13.69
N THR A 50 -5.63 11.80 13.05
CA THR A 50 -7.09 11.75 13.21
C THR A 50 -7.78 11.54 11.87
N VAL A 51 -8.32 12.61 11.29
CA VAL A 51 -9.28 12.55 10.18
C VAL A 51 -8.68 11.93 8.92
N THR A 52 -7.41 12.18 8.63
CA THR A 52 -6.72 11.63 7.44
C THR A 52 -6.13 10.24 7.66
N HIS A 53 -6.19 9.73 8.89
CA HIS A 53 -5.59 8.47 9.31
C HIS A 53 -6.64 7.38 9.58
N TYR A 54 -7.87 7.55 9.10
CA TYR A 54 -8.88 6.49 9.20
C TYR A 54 -8.49 5.29 8.35
N VAL A 55 -8.21 4.16 9.02
CA VAL A 55 -7.86 2.89 8.35
C VAL A 55 -8.92 2.50 7.33
N LEU A 56 -10.20 2.61 7.73
CA LEU A 56 -11.33 2.27 6.89
C LEU A 56 -11.39 3.14 5.62
N ALA A 57 -11.05 4.43 5.69
CA ALA A 57 -11.10 5.31 4.53
C ALA A 57 -10.09 4.88 3.45
N TRP A 58 -8.86 4.53 3.86
CA TRP A 58 -7.83 4.04 2.95
C TRP A 58 -8.13 2.63 2.42
N ALA A 59 -8.68 1.76 3.26
CA ALA A 59 -9.12 0.43 2.83
C ALA A 59 -10.26 0.51 1.80
N LEU A 60 -11.25 1.38 2.03
CA LEU A 60 -12.34 1.62 1.08
C LEU A 60 -11.85 2.28 -0.20
N ALA A 61 -10.91 3.22 -0.13
CA ALA A 61 -10.31 3.82 -1.31
C ALA A 61 -9.58 2.78 -2.18
N LEU A 62 -8.84 1.85 -1.54
CA LEU A 62 -8.19 0.76 -2.23
C LEU A 62 -9.22 -0.22 -2.82
N ALA A 63 -10.24 -0.60 -2.06
CA ALA A 63 -11.31 -1.47 -2.56
C ALA A 63 -12.05 -0.84 -3.74
N PHE A 64 -12.36 0.46 -3.67
CA PHE A 64 -12.93 1.22 -4.77
C PHE A 64 -12.03 1.16 -6.01
N ALA A 65 -10.72 1.38 -5.84
CA ALA A 65 -9.78 1.34 -6.95
C ALA A 65 -9.75 -0.04 -7.62
N LEU A 66 -9.66 -1.10 -6.82
CA LEU A 66 -9.53 -2.47 -7.33
C LEU A 66 -10.82 -3.01 -7.97
N VAL A 67 -12.00 -2.58 -7.49
CA VAL A 67 -13.29 -3.17 -7.90
C VAL A 67 -14.04 -2.31 -8.91
N LEU A 68 -14.01 -0.98 -8.74
CA LEU A 68 -14.88 -0.07 -9.48
C LEU A 68 -14.13 0.69 -10.56
N TRP A 69 -13.03 1.36 -10.20
CA TRP A 69 -12.31 2.18 -11.16
C TRP A 69 -10.87 2.47 -10.74
N ASP A 70 -9.95 2.22 -11.66
CA ASP A 70 -8.55 2.64 -11.53
C ASP A 70 -8.00 3.10 -12.88
N PHE A 71 -7.24 4.18 -12.87
CA PHE A 71 -6.52 4.67 -14.03
C PHE A 71 -5.10 4.13 -14.00
N HIS A 72 -4.82 3.09 -14.80
CA HIS A 72 -3.49 2.47 -14.94
C HIS A 72 -2.82 2.12 -13.59
N HIS A 73 -3.58 1.58 -12.65
CA HIS A 73 -3.10 1.19 -11.32
C HIS A 73 -2.63 2.36 -10.42
N LEU A 74 -2.81 3.61 -10.84
CA LEU A 74 -2.35 4.77 -10.09
C LEU A 74 -3.18 4.96 -8.82
N LEU A 75 -4.50 4.82 -8.89
CA LEU A 75 -5.37 5.03 -7.74
C LEU A 75 -5.20 3.91 -6.72
N ALA A 76 -5.13 2.65 -7.16
CA ALA A 76 -4.89 1.54 -6.25
C ALA A 76 -3.52 1.65 -5.58
N THR A 77 -2.47 2.02 -6.33
CA THR A 77 -1.13 2.17 -5.75
C THR A 77 -1.06 3.34 -4.76
N PHE A 78 -1.70 4.47 -5.08
CA PHE A 78 -1.79 5.60 -4.16
C PHE A 78 -2.54 5.22 -2.88
N ALA A 79 -3.69 4.55 -3.01
CA ALA A 79 -4.47 4.08 -1.89
C ALA A 79 -3.73 3.03 -1.05
N TRP A 80 -2.98 2.13 -1.69
CA TRP A 80 -2.11 1.16 -1.02
C TRP A 80 -1.00 1.87 -0.22
N GLY A 81 -0.36 2.87 -0.81
CA GLY A 81 0.62 3.71 -0.11
C GLY A 81 0.03 4.29 1.17
N GLY A 82 -1.13 4.96 1.08
CA GLY A 82 -1.79 5.55 2.25
C GLY A 82 -2.28 4.50 3.27
N LEU A 83 -2.78 3.35 2.81
CA LEU A 83 -3.16 2.24 3.68
C LEU A 83 -1.95 1.69 4.44
N SER A 84 -0.83 1.47 3.76
CA SER A 84 0.41 0.99 4.39
C SER A 84 0.90 1.96 5.46
N HIS A 85 0.74 3.27 5.25
CA HIS A 85 1.08 4.30 6.25
C HIS A 85 0.24 4.16 7.53
N VAL A 86 -1.08 4.11 7.40
CA VAL A 86 -1.96 4.01 8.58
C VAL A 86 -1.84 2.66 9.30
N LEU A 87 -1.57 1.57 8.56
CA LEU A 87 -1.27 0.26 9.15
C LEU A 87 0.06 0.30 9.91
N ALA A 88 1.10 0.91 9.34
CA ALA A 88 2.38 1.11 9.99
C ALA A 88 2.23 1.96 11.28
N ASP A 89 1.46 3.04 11.23
CA ASP A 89 1.18 3.86 12.41
C ASP A 89 0.36 3.14 13.48
N SER A 90 -0.51 2.20 13.09
CA SER A 90 -1.26 1.38 14.03
C SER A 90 -0.38 0.43 14.85
N LEU A 91 0.84 0.11 14.40
CA LEU A 91 1.81 -0.67 15.19
C LEU A 91 2.41 0.14 16.35
N THR A 92 2.24 1.46 16.33
CA THR A 92 2.80 2.34 17.36
C THR A 92 1.89 2.50 18.56
N VAL A 93 2.48 2.93 19.68
CA VAL A 93 1.76 3.21 20.95
C VAL A 93 0.65 4.25 20.78
N MET A 94 0.78 5.18 19.83
CA MET A 94 -0.24 6.19 19.55
C MET A 94 -1.45 5.63 18.79
N GLY A 95 -1.23 4.59 17.97
CA GLY A 95 -2.24 4.01 17.10
C GLY A 95 -2.83 5.01 16.09
N VAL A 96 -3.92 4.58 15.45
CA VAL A 96 -4.71 5.38 14.48
C VAL A 96 -6.19 5.13 14.72
N PRO A 97 -7.12 6.01 14.34
CA PRO A 97 -8.55 5.71 14.43
C PRO A 97 -8.94 4.72 13.32
N PHE A 98 -9.80 3.74 13.62
CA PHE A 98 -10.27 2.80 12.60
C PHE A 98 -11.24 3.48 11.62
N SER A 99 -12.22 4.20 12.15
CA SER A 99 -13.27 4.91 11.40
C SER A 99 -13.62 6.25 12.07
N PRO A 100 -14.40 7.14 11.42
CA PRO A 100 -14.83 8.41 12.02
C PRO A 100 -15.59 8.27 13.33
N HIS A 101 -16.28 7.14 13.52
CA HIS A 101 -17.10 6.85 14.71
C HIS A 101 -16.37 5.98 15.73
N SER A 102 -15.06 5.78 15.58
CA SER A 102 -14.28 4.95 16.49
C SER A 102 -13.83 5.75 17.70
N ASP A 103 -14.39 5.44 18.87
CA ASP A 103 -13.97 6.05 20.13
C ASP A 103 -12.60 5.54 20.62
N ARG A 104 -12.22 4.32 20.20
CA ARG A 104 -10.94 3.71 20.54
C ARG A 104 -9.95 3.81 19.38
N ARG A 105 -8.67 3.88 19.73
CA ARG A 105 -7.56 3.78 18.76
C ARG A 105 -7.38 2.32 18.35
N PHE A 106 -7.15 2.13 17.05
CA PHE A 106 -6.78 0.88 16.44
C PHE A 106 -5.27 0.67 16.59
N HIS A 107 -4.90 -0.48 17.14
CA HIS A 107 -3.52 -0.89 17.35
C HIS A 107 -3.31 -2.29 16.79
N LEU A 108 -2.38 -2.43 15.84
CA LEU A 108 -1.91 -3.74 15.41
C LEU A 108 -0.90 -4.28 16.42
N PHE A 109 -1.03 -5.57 16.76
CA PHE A 109 -0.18 -6.28 17.74
C PHE A 109 -0.06 -5.54 19.09
N GLY A 110 -1.11 -4.83 19.50
CA GLY A 110 -1.17 -4.10 20.77
C GLY A 110 -0.36 -2.81 20.80
N GLY A 111 0.13 -2.29 19.67
CA GLY A 111 0.71 -0.95 19.59
C GLY A 111 2.02 -0.79 20.36
N ARG A 112 2.91 -1.79 20.32
CA ARG A 112 4.10 -1.83 21.18
C ARG A 112 5.29 -1.04 20.65
N LEU A 113 5.24 -0.55 19.41
CA LEU A 113 6.37 0.16 18.80
C LEU A 113 6.41 1.62 19.23
N ARG A 114 7.60 2.09 19.57
CA ARG A 114 7.87 3.51 19.79
C ARG A 114 8.49 4.12 18.54
N THR A 115 8.08 5.35 18.23
CA THR A 115 8.58 6.01 17.04
C THR A 115 10.07 6.33 17.19
N GLY A 116 10.89 5.89 16.24
CA GLY A 116 12.35 6.04 16.25
C GLY A 116 13.10 5.01 17.09
N ASP A 117 12.41 4.03 17.67
CA ASP A 117 13.03 2.94 18.44
C ASP A 117 13.45 1.78 17.52
N ALA A 118 14.36 0.92 17.98
CA ALA A 118 14.93 -0.18 17.19
C ALA A 118 13.86 -1.12 16.60
N GLY A 119 12.77 -1.36 17.34
CA GLY A 119 11.65 -2.17 16.88
C GLY A 119 10.94 -1.62 15.64
N GLU A 120 10.90 -0.29 15.46
CA GLU A 120 10.35 0.33 14.26
C GLU A 120 11.17 -0.04 13.02
N TYR A 121 12.50 0.13 13.12
CA TYR A 121 13.41 -0.18 12.03
C TYR A 121 13.44 -1.68 11.73
N GLY A 122 13.42 -2.52 12.76
CA GLY A 122 13.38 -3.98 12.61
C GLY A 122 12.18 -4.43 11.78
N ILE A 123 10.99 -3.88 12.02
CA ILE A 123 9.80 -4.23 11.24
C ILE A 123 9.87 -3.63 9.83
N ALA A 124 10.18 -2.33 9.70
CA ALA A 124 10.21 -1.69 8.38
C ALA A 124 11.22 -2.34 7.45
N TRP A 125 12.47 -2.52 7.90
CA TRP A 125 13.52 -3.14 7.11
C TRP A 125 13.38 -4.66 7.02
N GLY A 126 12.75 -5.30 8.00
CA GLY A 126 12.35 -6.71 7.90
C GLY A 126 11.38 -6.94 6.74
N ILE A 127 10.39 -6.07 6.57
CA ILE A 127 9.47 -6.09 5.41
C ILE A 127 10.25 -5.85 4.12
N VAL A 128 11.14 -4.85 4.08
CA VAL A 128 11.98 -4.58 2.89
C VAL A 128 12.82 -5.80 2.52
N ALA A 129 13.48 -6.44 3.50
CA ALA A 129 14.29 -7.63 3.30
C ALA A 129 13.44 -8.81 2.81
N LEU A 130 12.26 -8.99 3.38
CA LEU A 130 11.31 -10.01 2.90
C LEU A 130 10.89 -9.75 1.45
N CYS A 131 10.51 -8.51 1.12
CA CYS A 131 10.18 -8.12 -0.26
C CYS A 131 11.35 -8.34 -1.21
N LEU A 132 12.59 -8.03 -0.80
CA LEU A 132 13.79 -8.29 -1.59
C LEU A 132 14.01 -9.80 -1.80
N LEU A 133 13.87 -10.61 -0.75
CA LEU A 133 13.99 -12.06 -0.85
C LEU A 133 12.93 -12.64 -1.79
N LEU A 134 11.67 -12.22 -1.65
CA LEU A 134 10.60 -12.62 -2.57
C LEU A 134 10.93 -12.20 -4.01
N ALA A 135 11.38 -10.96 -4.21
CA ALA A 135 11.77 -10.48 -5.52
C ALA A 135 12.92 -11.33 -6.10
N LEU A 136 13.94 -11.69 -5.32
CA LEU A 136 15.07 -12.50 -5.78
C LEU A 136 14.67 -13.96 -6.06
N LEU A 137 13.85 -14.56 -5.20
CA LEU A 137 13.37 -15.94 -5.36
C LEU A 137 12.47 -16.10 -6.57
N PHE A 138 11.67 -15.08 -6.87
CA PHE A 138 10.65 -15.13 -7.92
C PHE A 138 10.99 -14.31 -9.16
N LYS A 139 12.20 -13.71 -9.25
CA LYS A 139 12.65 -12.98 -10.45
C LYS A 139 12.82 -13.97 -11.61
N PRO A 140 12.12 -13.78 -12.74
CA PRO A 140 12.36 -14.57 -13.94
C PRO A 140 13.76 -14.28 -14.45
N HIS A 141 14.54 -15.33 -14.69
CA HIS A 141 15.91 -15.21 -15.20
C HIS A 141 15.95 -14.85 -16.70
N SER A 142 14.79 -14.65 -17.34
CA SER A 142 14.63 -14.54 -18.78
C SER A 142 14.13 -13.16 -19.22
N GLY A 143 14.75 -12.06 -18.78
CA GLY A 143 14.59 -10.71 -19.38
C GLY A 143 13.18 -10.13 -19.52
N SER A 144 12.15 -10.83 -19.04
CA SER A 144 10.74 -10.51 -19.15
C SER A 144 10.28 -10.05 -17.77
N SER A 145 9.55 -8.94 -17.75
CA SER A 145 9.01 -8.31 -16.54
C SER A 145 7.83 -9.10 -15.94
N TRP A 146 7.87 -10.43 -16.01
CA TRP A 146 6.73 -11.33 -15.81
C TRP A 146 6.85 -12.09 -14.49
N TYR A 147 6.10 -11.73 -13.44
CA TYR A 147 6.02 -12.61 -12.27
C TYR A 147 5.03 -13.77 -12.51
N PRO A 148 5.45 -15.05 -12.37
CA PRO A 148 4.67 -16.21 -12.81
C PRO A 148 3.40 -16.51 -11.99
N PHE A 149 3.07 -15.68 -10.99
CA PHE A 149 1.89 -15.84 -10.14
C PHE A 149 0.81 -14.78 -10.39
N PHE A 150 1.12 -13.71 -11.14
CA PHE A 150 0.18 -12.64 -11.46
C PHE A 150 0.13 -12.46 -12.97
N TYR A 151 -0.53 -13.40 -13.64
CA TYR A 151 -0.77 -13.30 -15.08
C TYR A 151 -1.70 -12.11 -15.35
N ASP A 152 -1.21 -11.15 -16.14
CA ASP A 152 -2.08 -10.13 -16.72
C ASP A 152 -2.87 -10.75 -17.88
N TRP A 153 -3.90 -11.53 -17.53
CA TRP A 153 -4.77 -12.18 -18.51
C TRP A 153 -5.41 -11.17 -19.46
N ALA A 154 -5.70 -9.95 -18.99
CA ALA A 154 -6.27 -8.91 -19.82
C ALA A 154 -5.25 -8.38 -20.85
N GLY A 155 -4.02 -8.09 -20.43
CA GLY A 155 -2.93 -7.68 -21.34
C GLY A 155 -2.53 -8.79 -22.31
N LEU A 156 -2.53 -10.05 -21.88
CA LEU A 156 -2.28 -11.21 -22.75
C LEU A 156 -3.35 -11.36 -23.83
N TYR A 157 -4.62 -11.13 -23.48
CA TYR A 157 -5.71 -11.13 -24.45
C TYR A 157 -5.59 -9.96 -25.44
N GLN A 158 -5.29 -8.75 -24.95
CA GLN A 158 -5.13 -7.56 -25.79
C GLN A 158 -3.93 -7.66 -26.75
N SER A 159 -2.86 -8.33 -26.34
CA SER A 159 -1.68 -8.61 -27.18
C SER A 159 -1.85 -9.81 -28.11
N GLY A 160 -2.98 -10.51 -28.05
CA GLY A 160 -3.28 -11.67 -28.89
C GLY A 160 -2.49 -12.93 -28.52
N VAL A 161 -1.86 -12.97 -27.35
CA VAL A 161 -1.08 -14.11 -26.86
C VAL A 161 -2.01 -15.23 -26.37
N VAL A 162 -3.16 -14.88 -25.79
CA VAL A 162 -4.18 -15.85 -25.35
C VAL A 162 -5.52 -15.56 -26.02
N ASP A 163 -6.32 -16.60 -26.23
CA ASP A 163 -7.63 -16.47 -26.87
C ASP A 163 -8.72 -15.96 -25.89
N ALA A 164 -9.89 -15.62 -26.43
CA ALA A 164 -11.00 -15.09 -25.64
C ALA A 164 -11.55 -16.12 -24.63
N LYS A 165 -11.37 -17.42 -24.87
CA LYS A 165 -11.82 -18.48 -23.98
C LYS A 165 -10.86 -18.60 -22.79
N GLU A 166 -9.57 -18.64 -23.05
CA GLU A 166 -8.50 -18.73 -22.08
C GLU A 166 -8.46 -17.49 -21.17
N TRP A 167 -8.68 -16.29 -21.72
CA TRP A 167 -8.91 -15.09 -20.90
C TRP A 167 -10.14 -15.24 -20.01
N LYS A 168 -11.29 -15.64 -20.57
CA LYS A 168 -12.52 -15.77 -19.78
C LYS A 168 -12.38 -16.76 -18.62
N ASP A 169 -11.71 -17.88 -18.85
CA ASP A 169 -11.56 -18.94 -17.86
C ASP A 169 -10.60 -18.53 -16.72
N ASN A 170 -9.65 -17.62 -16.98
CA ASN A 170 -8.63 -17.24 -16.01
C ASN A 170 -8.73 -15.78 -15.50
N ARG A 171 -9.63 -14.94 -16.04
CA ARG A 171 -9.76 -13.51 -15.65
C ARG A 171 -10.07 -13.25 -14.16
N LEU A 172 -10.55 -14.26 -13.44
CA LEU A 172 -10.84 -14.21 -12.00
C LEU A 172 -9.89 -15.10 -11.17
N ARG A 173 -8.91 -15.74 -11.79
CA ARG A 173 -7.87 -16.49 -11.08
C ARG A 173 -6.80 -15.53 -10.62
N PHE A 174 -6.82 -15.27 -9.31
CA PHE A 174 -5.82 -14.46 -8.62
C PHE A 174 -4.57 -15.27 -8.20
N PHE A 175 -4.53 -16.58 -8.53
CA PHE A 175 -3.47 -17.55 -8.19
C PHE A 175 -3.36 -18.62 -9.28
#